data_AF-A0A2N1R2X5-F1
#
_entry.id   AF-A0A2N1R2X5-F1
#
_cell.length_a   1.000
_cell.length_b   1.000
_cell.length_c   1.000
_cell.angle_alpha   90.00
_cell.angle_beta   90.00
_cell.angle_gamma   90.00
#
_symmetry.space_group_name_H-M   'P 1'
#
loop_
_entity.id
_entity.type
_entity.pdbx_description
1 polymer ?
#
loop_
_entity_poly.entity_id
_entity_poly.type
_entity_poly.pdbx_seq_one_letter_code
_entity_poly.pdbx_strand_id
1 'polypeptide(L)'
;MGIVALMGLLSVVGSTMLACVPEPVAALFAAGDLRPPAVASWGPGGARDLVVVFDEEIAEALPGFAASPGPAVASARVGNDGRSVEVALDGDQAPGVAYAVSGIVADRAGNLC
;
A
#
# COMPACT_ATOMS: atom_id res chain seq x y z
N MET A 1 86.02 -22.00 22.07
CA MET A 1 84.90 -21.78 23.02
C MET A 1 84.07 -20.65 22.46
N GLY A 2 82.89 -20.98 21.92
CA GLY A 2 82.10 -20.10 21.07
C GLY A 2 81.18 -19.16 21.85
N ILE A 3 81.08 -17.92 21.35
CA ILE A 3 80.08 -16.92 21.72
C ILE A 3 78.85 -17.15 20.82
N VAL A 4 77.68 -17.37 21.41
CA VAL A 4 76.38 -17.08 20.77
C VAL A 4 75.41 -16.62 21.86
N ALA A 5 75.15 -15.31 21.92
CA ALA A 5 74.00 -14.76 22.62
C ALA A 5 72.87 -14.57 21.60
N LEU A 6 71.78 -15.30 21.76
CA LEU A 6 70.60 -15.19 20.90
C LEU A 6 69.56 -14.30 21.61
N MET A 7 69.33 -13.11 21.08
CA MET A 7 68.26 -12.19 21.47
C MET A 7 66.88 -12.83 21.23
N GLY A 8 66.13 -13.05 22.31
CA GLY A 8 64.74 -13.51 22.28
C GLY A 8 63.76 -12.35 22.17
N LEU A 9 63.23 -12.22 20.95
CA LEU A 9 62.02 -11.54 20.46
C LEU A 9 61.01 -10.96 21.49
N LEU A 10 60.73 -9.66 21.36
CA LEU A 10 59.59 -8.95 21.96
C LEU A 10 58.29 -9.38 21.25
N SER A 11 57.39 -10.10 21.93
CA SER A 11 56.04 -10.37 21.43
C SER A 11 55.10 -9.21 21.78
N VAL A 12 54.87 -8.31 20.84
CA VAL A 12 53.73 -7.38 20.89
C VAL A 12 52.51 -8.13 20.34
N VAL A 13 51.71 -8.72 21.24
CA VAL A 13 50.41 -9.29 20.88
C VAL A 13 49.43 -8.13 20.73
N GLY A 14 49.37 -7.58 19.51
CA GLY A 14 48.43 -6.54 19.13
C GLY A 14 47.00 -7.08 19.15
N SER A 15 46.17 -6.50 20.00
CA SER A 15 44.73 -6.75 20.10
C SER A 15 44.03 -6.28 18.82
N THR A 16 43.83 -7.18 17.85
CA THR A 16 42.88 -6.93 16.77
C THR A 16 41.48 -7.13 17.31
N MET A 17 40.88 -6.05 17.81
CA MET A 17 39.44 -5.95 17.99
C MET A 17 38.78 -6.38 16.67
N LEU A 18 38.10 -7.52 16.69
CA LEU A 18 37.17 -7.92 15.64
C LEU A 18 36.06 -6.88 15.63
N ALA A 19 36.24 -5.83 14.83
CA ALA A 19 35.19 -4.88 14.53
C ALA A 19 34.12 -5.66 13.75
N CYS A 20 33.09 -6.11 14.47
CA CYS A 20 31.83 -6.52 13.88
C CYS A 20 31.20 -5.28 13.25
N VAL A 21 31.66 -4.89 12.06
CA VAL A 21 30.89 -3.97 11.23
C VAL A 21 29.79 -4.83 10.63
N PRO A 22 28.53 -4.72 11.08
CA PRO A 22 27.44 -5.40 10.42
C PRO A 22 27.45 -4.94 8.97
N GLU A 23 27.56 -5.89 8.05
CA GLU A 23 27.41 -5.62 6.63
C GLU A 23 26.05 -4.92 6.46
N PRO A 24 26.00 -3.68 5.96
CA PRO A 24 24.72 -3.03 5.76
C PRO A 24 23.98 -3.89 4.73
N VAL A 25 22.99 -4.63 5.22
CA VAL A 25 22.00 -5.29 4.37
C VAL A 25 21.21 -4.16 3.74
N ALA A 26 21.75 -3.60 2.67
CA ALA A 26 20.99 -2.88 1.68
C ALA A 26 20.17 -3.96 0.95
N ALA A 27 19.16 -4.50 1.63
CA ALA A 27 17.98 -4.94 0.91
C ALA A 27 17.52 -3.66 0.21
N LEU A 28 17.94 -3.53 -1.05
CA LEU A 28 17.54 -2.46 -1.95
C LEU A 28 16.03 -2.40 -1.80
N PHE A 29 15.52 -1.31 -1.23
CA PHE A 29 14.12 -0.98 -1.35
C PHE A 29 13.82 -1.04 -2.85
N ALA A 30 13.20 -2.13 -3.30
CA ALA A 30 12.59 -2.16 -4.60
C ALA A 30 11.35 -1.31 -4.41
N ALA A 31 11.44 -0.02 -4.74
CA ALA A 31 10.29 0.85 -4.78
C ALA A 31 9.35 0.24 -5.84
N GLY A 32 8.42 -0.59 -5.35
CA GLY A 32 7.35 -1.17 -6.15
C GLY A 32 6.39 -0.06 -6.57
N ASP A 33 5.18 -0.44 -6.93
CA ASP A 33 4.14 0.56 -7.09
C ASP A 33 3.78 1.15 -5.73
N LEU A 34 3.98 2.47 -5.59
CA LEU A 34 3.67 3.24 -4.38
C LEU A 34 2.51 4.21 -4.60
N ARG A 35 1.95 4.23 -5.82
CA ARG A 35 0.90 5.16 -6.19
C ARG A 35 -0.44 4.56 -5.76
N PRO A 36 -1.22 5.25 -4.92
CA PRO A 36 -2.58 4.81 -4.65
C PRO A 36 -3.44 4.83 -5.92
N PRO A 37 -4.45 3.94 -6.01
CA PRO A 37 -5.42 4.00 -7.09
C PRO A 37 -6.13 5.36 -7.09
N ALA A 38 -6.43 5.89 -8.28
CA ALA A 38 -7.13 7.16 -8.41
C ALA A 38 -8.48 6.98 -9.11
N VAL A 39 -9.49 7.75 -8.68
CA VAL A 39 -10.79 7.78 -9.32
C VAL A 39 -10.64 8.40 -10.72
N ALA A 40 -10.87 7.60 -11.75
CA ALA A 40 -10.86 8.02 -13.14
C ALA A 40 -12.21 8.62 -13.56
N SER A 41 -13.30 8.01 -13.12
CA SER A 41 -14.67 8.52 -13.35
C SER A 41 -15.63 7.95 -12.33
N TRP A 42 -16.79 8.58 -12.18
CA TRP A 42 -17.87 8.05 -11.34
C TRP A 42 -19.23 8.56 -11.83
N GLY A 43 -20.29 7.83 -11.50
CA GLY A 43 -21.64 8.23 -11.85
C GLY A 43 -22.70 7.18 -11.53
N PRO A 44 -23.97 7.46 -11.85
CA PRO A 44 -25.07 6.52 -11.65
C PRO A 44 -24.95 5.34 -12.63
N GLY A 45 -25.05 4.12 -12.08
CA GLY A 45 -25.32 2.89 -12.84
C GLY A 45 -26.81 2.56 -12.92
N GLY A 46 -27.63 3.20 -12.09
CA GLY A 46 -29.08 2.98 -11.97
C GLY A 46 -29.68 3.91 -10.92
N ALA A 47 -30.96 3.71 -10.56
CA ALA A 47 -31.62 4.53 -9.54
C ALA A 47 -31.06 4.30 -8.11
N ARG A 48 -30.44 3.14 -7.88
CA ARG A 48 -29.86 2.72 -6.59
C ARG A 48 -28.40 2.33 -6.68
N ASP A 49 -27.78 2.57 -7.82
CA ASP A 49 -26.45 2.05 -8.12
C ASP A 49 -25.53 3.21 -8.52
N LEU A 50 -24.36 3.25 -7.90
CA LEU A 50 -23.26 4.12 -8.29
C LEU A 50 -22.08 3.27 -8.70
N VAL A 51 -21.38 3.70 -9.74
CA VAL A 51 -20.17 3.06 -10.23
C VAL A 51 -19.03 4.06 -10.10
N VAL A 52 -17.97 3.66 -9.40
CA VAL A 52 -16.72 4.41 -9.28
C VAL A 52 -15.65 3.63 -10.03
N VAL A 53 -15.09 4.22 -11.09
CA VAL A 53 -14.07 3.60 -11.93
C VAL A 53 -12.71 4.17 -11.55
N PHE A 54 -11.74 3.28 -11.36
CA PHE A 54 -10.37 3.62 -11.02
C PHE A 54 -9.45 3.48 -12.24
N ASP A 55 -8.29 4.14 -12.19
CA ASP A 55 -7.31 4.10 -13.27
C ASP A 55 -6.41 2.86 -13.26
N GLU A 56 -6.58 1.99 -12.25
CA GLU A 56 -5.88 0.72 -12.09
C GLU A 56 -6.77 -0.37 -11.50
N GLU A 57 -6.22 -1.57 -11.30
CA GLU A 57 -6.97 -2.70 -10.76
C GLU A 57 -7.16 -2.61 -9.25
N ILE A 58 -8.40 -2.80 -8.81
CA ILE A 58 -8.78 -2.82 -7.40
C ILE A 58 -8.82 -4.27 -6.91
N ALA A 59 -8.13 -4.54 -5.82
CA ALA A 59 -8.15 -5.83 -5.14
C ALA A 59 -9.32 -5.92 -4.16
N GLU A 60 -9.58 -4.83 -3.42
CA GLU A 60 -10.56 -4.83 -2.34
C GLU A 60 -11.27 -3.47 -2.20
N ALA A 61 -12.58 -3.52 -1.93
CA ALA A 61 -13.34 -2.39 -1.42
C ALA A 61 -13.55 -2.60 0.09
N LEU A 62 -12.95 -1.76 0.93
CA LEU A 62 -12.97 -1.94 2.37
C LEU A 62 -14.33 -1.54 2.96
N PRO A 63 -14.73 -2.10 4.13
CA PRO A 63 -15.93 -1.67 4.83
C PRO A 63 -15.90 -0.18 5.18
N GLY A 64 -17.07 0.47 5.21
CA GLY A 64 -17.21 1.86 5.66
C GLY A 64 -17.55 2.88 4.56
N PHE A 65 -17.97 2.42 3.38
CA PHE A 65 -18.53 3.31 2.37
C PHE A 65 -19.75 4.06 2.91
N ALA A 66 -19.85 5.34 2.57
CA ALA A 66 -20.91 6.23 2.98
C ALA A 66 -21.33 7.15 1.84
N ALA A 67 -22.58 7.61 1.89
CA ALA A 67 -23.14 8.56 0.94
C ALA A 67 -23.82 9.72 1.66
N SER A 68 -23.74 10.92 1.07
CA SER A 68 -24.32 12.15 1.60
C SER A 68 -24.90 12.98 0.46
N PRO A 69 -26.11 13.56 0.58
CA PRO A 69 -27.00 13.55 1.76
C PRO A 69 -27.77 12.24 2.01
N GLY A 70 -27.54 11.20 1.21
CA GLY A 70 -28.24 9.91 1.27
C GLY A 70 -28.48 9.40 -0.15
N PRO A 71 -29.31 8.37 -0.39
CA PRO A 71 -29.62 7.27 0.51
C PRO A 71 -28.34 6.63 1.08
N ALA A 72 -28.44 5.80 2.13
CA ALA A 72 -27.26 5.19 2.73
C ALA A 72 -26.68 4.11 1.80
N VAL A 73 -25.40 3.79 1.97
CA VAL A 73 -24.77 2.69 1.23
C VAL A 73 -25.19 1.36 1.87
N ALA A 74 -25.86 0.51 1.09
CA ALA A 74 -26.22 -0.84 1.50
C ALA A 74 -25.05 -1.82 1.32
N SER A 75 -24.28 -1.68 0.24
CA SER A 75 -23.06 -2.47 0.01
C SER A 75 -22.13 -1.79 -0.99
N ALA A 76 -20.84 -2.13 -0.91
CA ALA A 76 -19.84 -1.78 -1.92
C ALA A 76 -19.02 -3.03 -2.24
N ARG A 77 -18.76 -3.29 -3.52
CA ARG A 77 -17.98 -4.43 -3.99
C ARG A 77 -17.16 -4.08 -5.21
N VAL A 78 -16.03 -4.76 -5.41
CA VAL A 78 -15.27 -4.66 -6.66
C VAL A 78 -16.12 -5.26 -7.79
N GLY A 79 -16.27 -4.52 -8.88
CA GLY A 79 -17.00 -4.94 -10.06
C GLY A 79 -16.25 -6.03 -10.83
N ASN A 80 -16.97 -6.71 -11.73
CA ASN A 80 -16.41 -7.84 -12.49
C ASN A 80 -15.27 -7.45 -13.45
N ASP A 81 -15.11 -6.16 -13.75
CA ASP A 81 -14.01 -5.63 -14.55
C ASP A 81 -12.70 -5.47 -13.77
N GLY A 82 -12.74 -5.66 -12.44
CA GLY A 82 -11.58 -5.51 -11.55
C GLY A 82 -11.06 -4.08 -11.44
N ARG A 83 -11.76 -3.07 -12.00
CA ARG A 83 -11.34 -1.66 -11.99
C ARG A 83 -12.43 -0.72 -11.51
N SER A 84 -13.61 -1.25 -11.20
CA SER A 84 -14.73 -0.50 -10.67
C SER A 84 -15.07 -0.95 -9.26
N VAL A 85 -15.67 -0.04 -8.49
CA VAL A 85 -16.45 -0.37 -7.30
C VAL A 85 -17.91 -0.07 -7.60
N GLU A 86 -18.72 -1.12 -7.48
CA GLU A 86 -20.18 -1.05 -7.54
C GLU A 86 -20.72 -0.75 -6.14
N VAL A 87 -21.36 0.40 -5.98
CA VAL A 87 -21.95 0.86 -4.72
C VAL A 87 -23.47 0.79 -4.84
N ALA A 88 -24.09 -0.11 -4.05
CA ALA A 88 -25.53 -0.22 -3.95
C ALA A 88 -26.05 0.63 -2.80
N LEU A 89 -27.08 1.42 -3.07
CA LEU A 89 -27.75 2.30 -2.12
C LEU A 89 -29.00 1.62 -1.54
N ASP A 90 -29.38 1.99 -0.33
CA ASP A 90 -30.57 1.46 0.36
C ASP A 90 -31.90 2.11 -0.08
N GLY A 91 -31.83 3.06 -1.00
CA GLY A 91 -32.96 3.78 -1.57
C GLY A 91 -32.64 4.41 -2.93
N ASP A 92 -33.62 5.09 -3.49
CA ASP A 92 -33.52 5.75 -4.79
C ASP A 92 -32.86 7.11 -4.67
N GLN A 93 -32.02 7.47 -5.64
CA GLN A 93 -31.49 8.81 -5.80
C GLN A 93 -32.58 9.77 -6.31
N ALA A 94 -32.65 10.96 -5.72
CA ALA A 94 -33.59 12.00 -6.12
C ALA A 94 -33.07 12.77 -7.36
N PRO A 95 -33.92 13.05 -8.36
CA PRO A 95 -33.52 13.81 -9.54
C PRO A 95 -32.97 15.21 -9.20
N GLY A 96 -31.85 15.56 -9.82
CA GLY A 96 -31.24 16.90 -9.66
C GLY A 96 -30.50 17.13 -8.34
N VAL A 97 -30.43 16.13 -7.46
CA VAL A 97 -29.64 16.21 -6.22
C VAL A 97 -28.20 15.78 -6.48
N ALA A 98 -27.26 16.56 -5.95
CA ALA A 98 -25.84 16.20 -5.94
C ALA A 98 -25.54 15.30 -4.74
N TYR A 99 -24.85 14.20 -5.00
CA TYR A 99 -24.45 13.21 -4.00
C TYR A 99 -22.93 13.13 -3.92
N ALA A 100 -22.42 12.90 -2.72
CA ALA A 100 -21.04 12.53 -2.46
C ALA A 100 -21.01 11.09 -1.94
N VAL A 101 -20.04 10.30 -2.42
CA VAL A 101 -19.73 8.98 -1.89
C VAL A 101 -18.27 8.98 -1.45
N SER A 102 -18.01 8.40 -0.29
CA SER A 102 -16.67 8.23 0.27
C SER A 102 -16.50 6.79 0.75
N GLY A 103 -15.31 6.24 0.58
CA GLY A 103 -14.94 4.89 1.01
C GLY A 103 -13.44 4.70 0.87
N ILE A 104 -12.95 3.52 1.23
CA ILE A 104 -11.53 3.16 1.10
C ILE A 104 -11.43 1.95 0.18
N VAL A 105 -10.47 1.97 -0.75
CA VAL A 105 -10.14 0.82 -1.60
C VAL A 105 -8.66 0.49 -1.52
N ALA A 106 -8.31 -0.75 -1.87
CA ALA A 106 -6.94 -1.21 -2.01
C ALA A 106 -6.69 -1.74 -3.44
N ASP A 107 -5.55 -1.37 -4.02
CA ASP A 107 -5.06 -1.98 -5.26
C ASP A 107 -4.41 -3.35 -5.01
N ARG A 108 -3.86 -3.97 -6.06
CA ARG A 108 -3.12 -5.25 -5.94
C ARG A 108 -1.74 -5.13 -5.30
N ALA A 109 -1.16 -3.95 -5.26
CA ALA A 109 0.11 -3.67 -4.58
C ALA A 109 -0.08 -3.38 -3.08
N GLY A 110 -1.32 -3.20 -2.62
CA GLY A 110 -1.69 -2.86 -1.25
C GLY A 110 -1.73 -1.36 -0.97
N ASN A 111 -1.70 -0.50 -1.99
CA ASN A 111 -1.85 0.94 -1.78
C ASN A 111 -3.33 1.29 -1.55
N LEU A 112 -3.58 2.22 -0.63
CA LEU A 112 -4.92 2.62 -0.19
C LEU A 112 -5.26 4.03 -0.67
N CYS A 113 -6.50 4.25 -1.10
CA CYS A 113 -7.05 5.59 -1.37
C CYS A 113 -8.44 5.78 -0.75
#